data_AF-A0A2D8ATW1-F1
#
_entry.id   AF-A0A2D8ATW1-F1
#
_cell.length_a   1.000
_cell.length_b   1.000
_cell.length_c   1.000
_cell.angle_alpha   90.00
_cell.angle_beta   90.00
_cell.angle_gamma   90.00
#
_symmetry.space_group_name_H-M   'P 1'
#
loop_
_entity.id
_entity.type
_entity.pdbx_description
1 polymer ?
#
loop_
_entity_poly.entity_id
_entity_poly.type
_entity_poly.pdbx_seq_one_letter_code
_entity_poly.pdbx_strand_id
1 'polypeptide(L)'
;MLSVSQNTFMSLMSNTKLMLGTAIICLVLSAPLSILSTGAVEDAVAENFETYPTDSACADEQCTEAKDDWATSTGSRTYYAWNLTNPGDADPVYEKVGPFEYDITYHREIVSFDENAGTLTYSESKVYECAEDSATPCDTEVTTTNIPFQPQVVGATGLAISGIMDLTKAGFAAGAINNEMTSFSAGKVTAEWVSNTMAGGYVAYTGGETLDASNASTLIGMNWYNQFDSYFAAANISGMNNMTGYPPTVNYTQSIQGLGAVDFAGSASITDLTYAFDSAMMPTGEDVSLSGMVGVMVLAGHCNAFPTATYDEVMADAGNGFANVGTMQRASIWGFTVMANETLPDINATIANDIAVCWGIAGMFANVFGGGDDDWFMDQSGTAVDASTRIRNYLGVDLDNMVAMNLLFGGDGTDTPLGLLATNENGTSFGVANFIGMDAATAMATYSLDATQYGAIATWVGGWLTSQSSLPMVLLGGTGTMTAEQFVNASFGAEDPLNGGYLANSLNMGGAWGTAMIPASEGAPAISITAEQSANILYGPLGLTTARGA
;
A
#
# COMPACT_ATOMS: atom_id res chain seq x y z
N MET A 1 -6.75 -49.47 48.58
CA MET A 1 -7.01 -50.88 48.23
C MET A 1 -6.83 -50.99 46.73
N LEU A 2 -5.67 -51.47 46.25
CA LEU A 2 -5.36 -52.88 45.87
C LEU A 2 -6.21 -53.34 44.68
N SER A 3 -5.74 -54.01 43.61
CA SER A 3 -4.44 -54.40 43.04
C SER A 3 -4.75 -55.19 41.75
N VAL A 4 -3.83 -55.15 40.78
CA VAL A 4 -3.78 -55.77 39.44
C VAL A 4 -3.89 -57.32 39.42
N SER A 5 -4.28 -57.91 38.28
CA SER A 5 -3.65 -59.16 37.75
C SER A 5 -3.80 -59.32 36.23
N GLN A 6 -2.68 -59.15 35.52
CA GLN A 6 -2.33 -59.84 34.29
C GLN A 6 -2.27 -61.35 34.61
N ASN A 7 -3.03 -62.22 33.93
CA ASN A 7 -2.74 -63.68 33.90
C ASN A 7 -3.50 -64.52 32.85
N THR A 8 -4.40 -63.94 32.03
CA THR A 8 -5.08 -64.72 30.98
C THR A 8 -4.30 -64.83 29.66
N PHE A 9 -3.08 -64.27 29.61
CA PHE A 9 -2.17 -64.33 28.45
C PHE A 9 -1.33 -65.62 28.35
N MET A 10 -1.46 -66.57 29.29
CA MET A 10 -0.50 -67.69 29.40
C MET A 10 -1.09 -69.11 29.28
N SER A 11 -2.40 -69.30 29.17
CA SER A 11 -2.99 -70.66 29.16
C SER A 11 -3.35 -71.22 27.78
N LEU A 12 -3.46 -70.40 26.72
CA LEU A 12 -3.54 -70.93 25.35
C LEU A 12 -2.15 -71.31 24.78
N MET A 13 -1.05 -70.87 25.42
CA MET A 13 0.33 -71.21 25.05
C MET A 13 0.73 -72.68 25.32
N SER A 14 -0.13 -73.50 25.93
CA SER A 14 0.15 -74.92 26.20
C SER A 14 -0.27 -75.89 25.09
N ASN A 15 -1.09 -75.46 24.12
CA ASN A 15 -1.46 -76.31 22.97
C ASN A 15 -0.56 -76.09 21.73
N THR A 16 0.29 -75.06 21.76
CA THR A 16 1.22 -74.71 20.68
C THR A 16 2.37 -75.72 20.52
N LYS A 17 2.76 -76.43 21.60
CA LYS A 17 3.85 -77.42 21.55
C LYS A 17 3.45 -78.75 20.92
N LEU A 18 2.17 -79.11 20.95
CA LEU A 18 1.66 -80.33 20.32
C LEU A 18 1.37 -80.11 18.83
N MET A 19 0.94 -78.90 18.43
CA MET A 19 0.77 -78.51 17.02
C MET A 19 2.10 -78.25 16.29
N LEU A 20 3.16 -77.79 16.98
CA LEU A 20 4.50 -77.71 16.38
C LEU A 20 5.09 -79.09 16.05
N GLY A 21 4.80 -80.12 16.85
CA GLY A 21 5.28 -81.48 16.62
C GLY A 21 4.65 -82.13 15.37
N THR A 22 3.37 -81.84 15.09
CA THR A 22 2.68 -82.33 13.89
C THR A 22 3.05 -81.52 12.64
N ALA A 23 3.25 -80.20 12.78
CA ALA A 23 3.72 -79.34 11.68
C ALA A 23 5.14 -79.70 11.23
N ILE A 24 6.04 -80.08 12.15
CA ILE A 24 7.42 -80.49 11.81
C ILE A 24 7.44 -81.87 11.13
N ILE A 25 6.57 -82.81 11.51
CA ILE A 25 6.46 -84.12 10.83
C ILE A 25 5.86 -83.96 9.41
N CYS A 26 4.92 -83.04 9.21
CA CYS A 26 4.42 -82.68 7.88
C CYS A 26 5.48 -81.93 7.04
N LEU A 27 6.32 -81.08 7.66
CA LEU A 27 7.43 -80.39 6.99
C LEU A 27 8.58 -81.33 6.61
N VAL A 28 8.86 -82.35 7.43
CA VAL A 28 9.89 -83.37 7.18
C VAL A 28 9.43 -84.38 6.12
N LEU A 29 8.12 -84.60 5.99
CA LEU A 29 7.54 -85.43 4.91
C LEU A 29 7.29 -84.66 3.59
N SER A 30 7.25 -83.32 3.60
CA SER A 30 7.19 -82.49 2.37
C SER A 30 8.57 -82.07 1.84
N ALA A 31 9.63 -82.19 2.64
CA ALA A 31 11.01 -81.91 2.24
C ALA A 31 11.55 -82.77 1.07
N PRO A 32 11.10 -84.03 0.83
CA PRO A 32 11.54 -84.82 -0.32
C PRO A 32 10.71 -84.61 -1.60
N LEU A 33 9.57 -83.88 -1.55
CA LEU A 33 8.77 -83.53 -2.74
C LEU A 33 8.99 -82.07 -3.21
N SER A 34 9.68 -81.25 -2.40
CA SER A 34 10.05 -79.86 -2.72
C SER A 34 11.35 -79.71 -3.54
N ILE A 35 12.00 -80.80 -3.93
CA ILE A 35 13.25 -80.77 -4.72
C ILE A 35 13.03 -81.24 -6.17
N LEU A 36 11.78 -81.41 -6.61
CA LEU A 36 11.43 -81.67 -8.02
C LEU A 36 10.37 -80.72 -8.60
N SER A 37 10.03 -79.59 -7.96
CA SER A 37 8.94 -78.73 -8.44
C SER A 37 9.00 -77.26 -7.98
N THR A 38 10.16 -76.60 -8.04
CA THR A 38 10.23 -75.13 -7.84
C THR A 38 10.73 -74.35 -9.05
N GLY A 39 11.56 -74.95 -9.92
CA GLY A 39 11.86 -74.36 -11.23
C GLY A 39 10.65 -74.34 -12.18
N ALA A 40 9.80 -75.36 -12.12
CA ALA A 40 8.59 -75.44 -12.93
C ALA A 40 7.42 -74.58 -12.43
N VAL A 41 7.51 -73.95 -11.25
CA VAL A 41 6.42 -73.12 -10.69
C VAL A 41 6.65 -71.64 -10.99
N GLU A 42 7.88 -71.14 -10.89
CA GLU A 42 8.20 -69.79 -11.36
C GLU A 42 8.06 -69.68 -12.88
N ASP A 43 8.58 -70.66 -13.64
CA ASP A 43 8.40 -70.71 -15.10
C ASP A 43 6.92 -70.89 -15.47
N ALA A 44 6.17 -71.75 -14.77
CA ALA A 44 4.73 -71.89 -15.03
C ALA A 44 3.91 -70.67 -14.60
N VAL A 45 4.30 -69.93 -13.54
CA VAL A 45 3.63 -68.68 -13.17
C VAL A 45 3.96 -67.60 -14.20
N ALA A 46 5.21 -67.45 -14.61
CA ALA A 46 5.59 -66.52 -15.67
C ALA A 46 4.83 -66.83 -16.98
N GLU A 47 4.80 -68.10 -17.41
CA GLU A 47 4.07 -68.56 -18.60
C GLU A 47 2.54 -68.37 -18.47
N ASN A 48 1.95 -68.64 -17.29
CA ASN A 48 0.51 -68.43 -17.07
C ASN A 48 0.10 -66.95 -16.93
N PHE A 49 1.03 -66.04 -16.62
CA PHE A 49 0.76 -64.60 -16.48
C PHE A 49 1.26 -63.74 -17.66
N GLU A 50 2.04 -64.31 -18.58
CA GLU A 50 2.57 -63.63 -19.78
C GLU A 50 1.45 -63.15 -20.70
N THR A 51 0.42 -63.98 -20.89
CA THR A 51 -0.77 -63.67 -21.70
C THR A 51 -2.02 -63.42 -20.86
N TYR A 52 -1.96 -63.46 -19.53
CA TYR A 52 -3.14 -63.32 -18.66
C TYR A 52 -4.00 -62.08 -18.94
N PRO A 53 -3.45 -60.87 -19.20
CA PRO A 53 -4.26 -59.71 -19.55
C PRO A 53 -5.03 -59.89 -20.86
N THR A 54 -4.43 -60.51 -21.88
CA THR A 54 -5.09 -60.78 -23.16
C THR A 54 -6.03 -61.97 -23.07
N ASP A 55 -5.65 -63.02 -22.35
CA ASP A 55 -6.48 -64.21 -22.12
C ASP A 55 -7.70 -63.91 -21.26
N SER A 56 -7.65 -62.87 -20.42
CA SER A 56 -8.79 -62.41 -19.62
C SER A 56 -9.67 -61.40 -20.37
N ALA A 57 -9.10 -60.57 -21.23
CA ALA A 57 -9.81 -59.48 -21.90
C ALA A 57 -10.28 -59.79 -23.33
N CYS A 58 -9.48 -60.49 -24.12
CA CYS A 58 -9.67 -60.65 -25.57
C CYS A 58 -10.46 -61.92 -25.90
N ALA A 59 -11.49 -61.81 -26.74
CA ALA A 59 -12.23 -62.94 -27.30
C ALA A 59 -11.58 -63.52 -28.57
N ASP A 60 -10.67 -62.78 -29.20
CA ASP A 60 -9.94 -63.17 -30.42
C ASP A 60 -8.42 -62.93 -30.29
N GLU A 61 -7.63 -63.59 -31.16
CA GLU A 61 -6.16 -63.52 -31.17
C GLU A 61 -5.60 -62.12 -31.50
N GLN A 62 -6.37 -61.27 -32.19
CA GLN A 62 -5.98 -59.90 -32.55
C GLN A 62 -6.46 -58.88 -31.50
N CYS A 63 -7.12 -59.36 -30.44
CA CYS A 63 -7.73 -58.57 -29.37
C CYS A 63 -8.62 -57.43 -29.89
N THR A 64 -9.39 -57.69 -30.96
CA THR A 64 -10.34 -56.72 -31.52
C THR A 64 -11.72 -56.78 -30.86
N GLU A 65 -12.06 -57.93 -30.28
CA GLU A 65 -13.28 -58.20 -29.54
C GLU A 65 -12.94 -58.54 -28.09
N ALA A 66 -13.71 -57.98 -27.15
CA ALA A 66 -13.57 -58.25 -25.73
C ALA A 66 -14.45 -59.43 -25.29
N LYS A 67 -14.01 -60.23 -24.31
CA LYS A 67 -14.87 -61.25 -23.68
C LYS A 67 -16.02 -60.59 -22.95
N ASP A 68 -17.22 -61.15 -23.05
CA ASP A 68 -18.45 -60.55 -22.49
C ASP A 68 -18.35 -60.23 -20.99
N ASP A 69 -17.72 -61.12 -20.20
CA ASP A 69 -17.55 -60.99 -18.74
C ASP A 69 -16.47 -59.97 -18.34
N TRP A 70 -15.54 -59.67 -19.24
CA TRP A 70 -14.57 -58.60 -19.08
C TRP A 70 -15.12 -57.26 -19.59
N ALA A 71 -15.78 -57.29 -20.75
CA ALA A 71 -16.41 -56.16 -21.41
C ALA A 71 -17.50 -55.53 -20.56
N THR A 72 -18.25 -56.36 -19.81
CA THR A 72 -19.20 -55.88 -18.81
C THR A 72 -19.05 -56.67 -17.52
N SER A 73 -18.74 -55.97 -16.43
CA SER A 73 -18.75 -56.56 -15.10
C SER A 73 -19.45 -55.66 -14.10
N THR A 74 -20.09 -56.26 -13.10
CA THR A 74 -20.77 -55.52 -12.03
C THR A 74 -20.10 -55.84 -10.69
N GLY A 75 -19.86 -54.81 -9.88
CA GLY A 75 -19.37 -54.95 -8.52
C GLY A 75 -20.05 -53.95 -7.60
N SER A 76 -20.10 -54.25 -6.30
CA SER A 76 -20.75 -53.38 -5.32
C SER A 76 -19.75 -52.46 -4.62
N ARG A 77 -20.21 -51.26 -4.24
CA ARG A 77 -19.45 -50.32 -3.39
C ARG A 77 -20.35 -49.66 -2.35
N THR A 78 -19.85 -49.57 -1.14
CA THR A 78 -20.52 -48.93 -0.01
C THR A 78 -19.97 -47.53 0.25
N TYR A 79 -20.85 -46.55 0.37
CA TYR A 79 -20.53 -45.17 0.74
C TYR A 79 -21.12 -44.79 2.10
N TYR A 80 -20.50 -43.81 2.73
CA TYR A 80 -20.99 -43.17 3.95
C TYR A 80 -20.86 -41.66 3.79
N ALA A 81 -21.81 -40.93 4.35
CA ALA A 81 -21.78 -39.47 4.42
C ALA A 81 -21.61 -39.00 5.87
N TRP A 82 -21.08 -37.79 6.04
CA TRP A 82 -20.99 -37.13 7.35
C TRP A 82 -21.99 -35.98 7.36
N ASN A 83 -23.12 -36.20 8.02
CA ASN A 83 -24.19 -35.23 8.15
C ASN A 83 -23.87 -34.23 9.26
N LEU A 84 -23.85 -32.95 8.94
CA LEU A 84 -23.67 -31.87 9.91
C LEU A 84 -25.01 -31.61 10.62
N THR A 85 -25.05 -31.81 11.94
CA THR A 85 -26.29 -31.68 12.72
C THR A 85 -26.52 -30.29 13.30
N ASN A 86 -25.48 -29.44 13.31
CA ASN A 86 -25.52 -28.07 13.82
C ASN A 86 -24.92 -27.06 12.82
N PRO A 87 -25.53 -26.88 11.63
CA PRO A 87 -25.05 -25.90 10.66
C PRO A 87 -25.06 -24.48 11.26
N GLY A 88 -23.90 -23.81 11.26
CA GLY A 88 -23.74 -22.42 11.72
C GLY A 88 -23.04 -22.24 13.06
N ASP A 89 -22.80 -23.32 13.82
CA ASP A 89 -22.04 -23.26 15.08
C ASP A 89 -20.52 -23.27 14.85
N ALA A 90 -19.76 -22.74 15.81
CA ALA A 90 -18.30 -22.70 15.76
C ALA A 90 -17.64 -24.09 15.83
N ASP A 91 -18.24 -25.02 16.58
CA ASP A 91 -17.77 -26.39 16.72
C ASP A 91 -18.72 -27.35 15.97
N PRO A 92 -18.32 -27.89 14.81
CA PRO A 92 -19.19 -28.73 13.99
C PRO A 92 -19.36 -30.13 14.59
N VAL A 93 -20.60 -30.61 14.61
CA VAL A 93 -21.00 -31.94 15.08
C VAL A 93 -21.45 -32.77 13.89
N TYR A 94 -20.71 -33.84 13.62
CA TYR A 94 -21.00 -34.74 12.50
C TYR A 94 -21.59 -36.07 12.96
N GLU A 95 -22.61 -36.52 12.24
CA GLU A 95 -23.19 -37.84 12.37
C GLU A 95 -22.93 -38.64 11.09
N LYS A 96 -22.44 -39.88 11.25
CA LYS A 96 -22.18 -40.77 10.11
C LYS A 96 -23.51 -41.34 9.61
N VAL A 97 -23.82 -41.15 8.33
CA VAL A 97 -25.02 -41.67 7.65
C VAL A 97 -24.61 -42.70 6.60
N GLY A 98 -25.34 -43.81 6.53
CA GLY A 98 -25.10 -44.94 5.63
C GLY A 98 -25.28 -46.29 6.36
N PRO A 99 -25.01 -47.42 5.69
CA PRO A 99 -24.38 -47.54 4.38
C PRO A 99 -25.31 -47.17 3.21
N PHE A 100 -24.76 -46.52 2.19
CA PHE A 100 -25.37 -46.39 0.86
C PHE A 100 -24.67 -47.37 -0.08
N GLU A 101 -25.41 -48.35 -0.57
CA GLU A 101 -24.86 -49.39 -1.44
C GLU A 101 -25.18 -49.08 -2.90
N TYR A 102 -24.16 -49.14 -3.74
CA TYR A 102 -24.28 -48.92 -5.18
C TYR A 102 -23.74 -50.12 -5.94
N ASP A 103 -24.52 -50.57 -6.91
CA ASP A 103 -24.06 -51.45 -7.96
C ASP A 103 -23.35 -50.62 -9.02
N ILE A 104 -22.09 -50.97 -9.28
CA ILE A 104 -21.26 -50.31 -10.27
C ILE A 104 -21.09 -51.26 -11.44
N THR A 105 -21.73 -50.94 -12.55
CA THR A 105 -21.51 -51.62 -13.82
C THR A 105 -20.39 -50.94 -14.58
N TYR A 106 -19.35 -51.70 -14.87
CA TYR A 106 -18.20 -51.29 -15.65
C TYR A 106 -18.41 -51.78 -17.08
N HIS A 107 -18.37 -50.86 -18.05
CA HIS A 107 -18.32 -51.20 -19.46
C HIS A 107 -16.94 -50.89 -20.00
N ARG A 108 -16.27 -51.89 -20.58
CA ARG A 108 -14.93 -51.80 -21.13
C ARG A 108 -14.96 -52.06 -22.63
N GLU A 109 -14.35 -51.17 -23.39
CA GLU A 109 -14.18 -51.30 -24.84
C GLU A 109 -12.70 -51.26 -25.18
N ILE A 110 -12.21 -52.26 -25.93
CA ILE A 110 -10.83 -52.32 -26.36
C ILE A 110 -10.60 -51.29 -27.47
N VAL A 111 -9.62 -50.41 -27.26
CA VAL A 111 -9.27 -49.33 -28.18
C VAL A 111 -8.14 -49.79 -29.11
N SER A 112 -7.13 -50.47 -28.57
CA SER A 112 -6.01 -51.01 -29.35
C SER A 112 -5.21 -52.02 -28.55
N PHE A 113 -4.60 -52.97 -29.25
CA PHE A 113 -3.62 -53.92 -28.70
C PHE A 113 -2.32 -53.86 -29.50
N ASP A 114 -1.19 -53.62 -28.81
CA ASP A 114 0.15 -53.69 -29.38
C ASP A 114 0.83 -54.96 -28.87
N GLU A 115 0.83 -55.99 -29.73
CA GLU A 115 1.40 -57.31 -29.45
C GLU A 115 2.93 -57.26 -29.23
N ASN A 116 3.64 -56.36 -29.93
CA ASN A 116 5.10 -56.25 -29.80
C ASN A 116 5.52 -55.59 -28.49
N ALA A 117 4.71 -54.64 -28.01
CA ALA A 117 4.93 -53.96 -26.73
C ALA A 117 4.24 -54.67 -25.55
N GLY A 118 3.36 -55.64 -25.81
CA GLY A 118 2.54 -56.32 -24.79
C GLY A 118 1.54 -55.39 -24.09
N THR A 119 0.99 -54.39 -24.79
CA THR A 119 0.13 -53.37 -24.17
C THR A 119 -1.29 -53.36 -24.75
N LEU A 120 -2.29 -53.38 -23.86
CA LEU A 120 -3.71 -53.27 -24.17
C LEU A 120 -4.23 -51.90 -23.69
N THR A 121 -4.85 -51.15 -24.60
CA THR A 121 -5.53 -49.89 -24.29
C THR A 121 -7.04 -50.10 -24.40
N TYR A 122 -7.79 -49.67 -23.38
CA TYR A 122 -9.24 -49.75 -23.34
C TYR A 122 -9.84 -48.48 -22.74
N SER A 123 -11.10 -48.22 -23.07
CA SER A 123 -11.91 -47.21 -22.39
C SER A 123 -12.82 -47.90 -21.37
N GLU A 124 -12.97 -47.32 -20.19
CA GLU A 124 -13.88 -47.82 -19.14
C GLU A 124 -14.89 -46.72 -18.78
N SER A 125 -16.18 -47.03 -18.91
CA SER A 125 -17.26 -46.22 -18.36
C SER A 125 -17.90 -46.92 -17.16
N LYS A 126 -18.36 -46.13 -16.19
CA LYS A 126 -18.95 -46.62 -14.94
C LYS A 126 -20.35 -46.08 -14.79
N VAL A 127 -21.31 -46.97 -14.63
CA VAL A 127 -22.69 -46.63 -14.29
C VAL A 127 -22.91 -46.99 -12.83
N TYR A 128 -23.41 -46.04 -12.06
CA TYR A 128 -23.69 -46.20 -10.64
C TYR A 128 -25.21 -46.27 -10.45
N GLU A 129 -25.71 -47.38 -9.95
CA GLU A 129 -27.12 -47.57 -9.62
C GLU A 129 -27.24 -47.84 -8.11
N CYS A 130 -28.26 -47.27 -7.47
CA CYS A 130 -28.52 -47.56 -6.05
C CYS A 130 -28.92 -49.03 -5.94
N ALA A 131 -28.23 -49.80 -5.10
CA ALA A 131 -28.54 -51.21 -4.89
C ALA A 131 -29.94 -51.33 -4.26
N GLU A 132 -30.77 -52.25 -4.76
CA GLU A 132 -32.14 -52.44 -4.26
C GLU A 132 -32.19 -52.80 -2.77
N ASP A 133 -31.12 -53.43 -2.26
CA ASP A 133 -30.94 -53.86 -0.87
C ASP A 133 -30.12 -52.88 -0.01
N SER A 134 -29.81 -51.67 -0.54
CA SER A 134 -29.15 -50.63 0.25
C SER A 134 -29.95 -50.32 1.51
N ALA A 135 -29.34 -50.52 2.67
CA ALA A 135 -30.00 -50.31 3.97
C ALA A 135 -30.42 -48.85 4.19
N THR A 136 -29.73 -47.91 3.54
CA THR A 136 -30.08 -46.48 3.55
C THR A 136 -30.55 -46.07 2.15
N PRO A 137 -31.73 -45.45 2.01
CA PRO A 137 -32.21 -44.96 0.72
C PRO A 137 -31.21 -43.97 0.10
N CYS A 138 -30.85 -44.13 -1.17
CA CYS A 138 -29.87 -43.26 -1.83
C CYS A 138 -30.36 -41.82 -2.07
N ASP A 139 -31.64 -41.54 -1.84
CA ASP A 139 -32.26 -40.21 -1.85
C ASP A 139 -32.30 -39.55 -0.45
N THR A 140 -31.64 -40.13 0.55
CA THR A 140 -31.53 -39.56 1.89
C THR A 140 -30.83 -38.19 1.84
N GLU A 141 -31.48 -37.16 2.38
CA GLU A 141 -30.90 -35.82 2.49
C GLU A 141 -29.75 -35.80 3.50
N VAL A 142 -28.65 -35.16 3.11
CA VAL A 142 -27.47 -34.94 3.98
C VAL A 142 -27.12 -33.46 3.96
N THR A 143 -26.99 -32.87 5.14
CA THR A 143 -26.46 -31.51 5.30
C THR A 143 -24.93 -31.58 5.30
N THR A 144 -24.30 -30.91 4.35
CA THR A 144 -22.84 -30.83 4.23
C THR A 144 -22.40 -29.45 3.76
N THR A 145 -21.10 -29.22 3.71
CA THR A 145 -20.53 -28.00 3.14
C THR A 145 -21.06 -27.80 1.72
N ASN A 146 -21.42 -26.57 1.39
CA ASN A 146 -21.83 -26.23 0.03
C ASN A 146 -20.60 -26.24 -0.91
N ILE A 147 -20.25 -27.44 -1.40
CA ILE A 147 -19.05 -27.69 -2.21
C ILE A 147 -18.97 -26.79 -3.45
N PRO A 148 -20.06 -26.53 -4.20
CA PRO A 148 -20.00 -25.59 -5.33
C PRO A 148 -19.83 -24.12 -4.94
N PHE A 149 -20.29 -23.71 -3.75
CA PHE A 149 -20.24 -22.31 -3.29
C PHE A 149 -18.87 -21.92 -2.75
N GLN A 150 -18.18 -22.82 -2.04
CA GLN A 150 -16.88 -22.49 -1.44
C GLN A 150 -15.83 -22.02 -2.47
N PRO A 151 -15.68 -22.65 -3.66
CA PRO A 151 -14.81 -22.13 -4.72
C PRO A 151 -15.21 -20.74 -5.24
N GLN A 152 -16.50 -20.40 -5.20
CA GLN A 152 -16.97 -19.07 -5.61
C GLN A 152 -16.62 -18.00 -4.57
N VAL A 153 -16.75 -18.32 -3.29
CA VAL A 153 -16.32 -17.42 -2.19
C VAL A 153 -14.82 -17.17 -2.28
N VAL A 154 -14.04 -18.23 -2.46
CA VAL A 154 -12.59 -18.19 -2.70
C VAL A 154 -12.28 -17.29 -3.91
N GLY A 155 -12.91 -17.53 -5.07
CA GLY A 155 -12.71 -16.68 -6.26
C GLY A 155 -13.16 -15.21 -6.10
N ALA A 156 -14.20 -14.93 -5.31
CA ALA A 156 -14.69 -13.57 -5.06
C ALA A 156 -13.87 -12.81 -4.01
N THR A 157 -13.23 -13.51 -3.08
CA THR A 157 -12.44 -12.91 -2.00
C THR A 157 -11.26 -12.10 -2.56
N GLY A 158 -10.59 -12.62 -3.59
CA GLY A 158 -9.48 -11.89 -4.21
C GLY A 158 -9.91 -10.59 -4.91
N LEU A 159 -11.09 -10.59 -5.55
CA LEU A 159 -11.68 -9.39 -6.14
C LEU A 159 -12.06 -8.36 -5.07
N ALA A 160 -12.61 -8.82 -3.94
CA ALA A 160 -12.93 -7.94 -2.82
C ALA A 160 -11.67 -7.30 -2.23
N ILE A 161 -10.60 -8.08 -1.98
CA ILE A 161 -9.33 -7.56 -1.48
C ILE A 161 -8.71 -6.58 -2.49
N SER A 162 -8.72 -6.92 -3.79
CA SER A 162 -8.25 -6.00 -4.84
C SER A 162 -9.01 -4.67 -4.81
N GLY A 163 -10.34 -4.71 -4.72
CA GLY A 163 -11.16 -3.51 -4.62
C GLY A 163 -10.86 -2.67 -3.38
N ILE A 164 -10.56 -3.30 -2.24
CA ILE A 164 -10.13 -2.61 -1.02
C ILE A 164 -8.75 -1.95 -1.22
N MET A 165 -7.80 -2.62 -1.87
CA MET A 165 -6.49 -2.03 -2.14
C MET A 165 -6.60 -0.84 -3.09
N ASP A 166 -7.45 -0.92 -4.12
CA ASP A 166 -7.73 0.19 -5.03
C ASP A 166 -8.43 1.35 -4.30
N LEU A 167 -9.32 1.06 -3.36
CA LEU A 167 -9.94 2.06 -2.49
C LEU A 167 -8.89 2.77 -1.61
N THR A 168 -7.94 2.03 -1.03
CA THR A 168 -6.84 2.61 -0.26
C THR A 168 -5.96 3.50 -1.12
N LYS A 169 -5.67 3.11 -2.37
CA LYS A 169 -4.97 3.98 -3.35
C LYS A 169 -5.76 5.24 -3.64
N ALA A 170 -7.07 5.14 -3.82
CA ALA A 170 -7.94 6.28 -4.06
C ALA A 170 -7.96 7.26 -2.87
N GLY A 171 -8.01 6.75 -1.64
CA GLY A 171 -7.92 7.57 -0.43
C GLY A 171 -6.58 8.31 -0.32
N PHE A 172 -5.46 7.60 -0.57
CA PHE A 172 -4.14 8.24 -0.63
C PHE A 172 -4.07 9.30 -1.73
N ALA A 173 -4.56 8.99 -2.93
CA ALA A 173 -4.58 9.93 -4.06
C ALA A 173 -5.41 11.18 -3.76
N ALA A 174 -6.58 11.03 -3.13
CA ALA A 174 -7.41 12.16 -2.71
C ALA A 174 -6.67 13.03 -1.69
N GLY A 175 -5.99 12.44 -0.69
CA GLY A 175 -5.17 13.17 0.27
C GLY A 175 -3.98 13.89 -0.38
N ALA A 176 -3.32 13.26 -1.34
CA ALA A 176 -2.23 13.89 -2.10
C ALA A 176 -2.74 15.08 -2.94
N ILE A 177 -3.85 14.91 -3.65
CA ILE A 177 -4.50 15.99 -4.41
C ILE A 177 -4.94 17.13 -3.48
N ASN A 178 -5.42 16.83 -2.27
CA ASN A 178 -5.77 17.85 -1.29
C ASN A 178 -4.53 18.67 -0.90
N ASN A 179 -3.42 18.01 -0.57
CA ASN A 179 -2.15 18.69 -0.30
C ASN A 179 -1.64 19.49 -1.50
N GLU A 180 -1.88 19.01 -2.72
CA GLU A 180 -1.52 19.74 -3.93
C GLU A 180 -2.30 21.06 -4.05
N MET A 181 -3.59 21.03 -3.75
CA MET A 181 -4.43 22.23 -3.77
C MET A 181 -4.07 23.18 -2.63
N THR A 182 -3.91 22.68 -1.40
CA THR A 182 -3.62 23.50 -0.22
C THR A 182 -2.22 24.13 -0.26
N SER A 183 -1.21 23.39 -0.73
CA SER A 183 0.20 23.82 -0.58
C SER A 183 1.03 23.73 -1.87
N PHE A 184 0.90 22.70 -2.69
CA PHE A 184 1.85 22.51 -3.80
C PHE A 184 1.65 23.57 -4.89
N SER A 185 0.39 23.97 -5.13
CA SER A 185 0.06 25.07 -6.03
C SER A 185 0.84 26.35 -5.70
N ALA A 186 0.87 26.74 -4.42
CA ALA A 186 1.61 27.89 -3.93
C ALA A 186 3.13 27.67 -3.95
N GLY A 187 3.59 26.47 -3.55
CA GLY A 187 5.01 26.10 -3.59
C GLY A 187 5.57 26.19 -5.01
N LYS A 188 4.83 25.69 -6.00
CA LYS A 188 5.24 25.67 -7.40
C LYS A 188 5.38 27.08 -7.96
N VAL A 189 4.37 27.93 -7.80
CA VAL A 189 4.42 29.28 -8.37
C VAL A 189 5.42 30.18 -7.65
N THR A 190 5.68 29.95 -6.35
CA THR A 190 6.76 30.63 -5.62
C THR A 190 8.14 30.22 -6.17
N ALA A 191 8.34 28.93 -6.41
CA ALA A 191 9.58 28.40 -7.00
C ALA A 191 9.80 28.89 -8.44
N GLU A 192 8.72 28.98 -9.23
CA GLU A 192 8.73 29.59 -10.56
C GLU A 192 9.06 31.08 -10.50
N TRP A 193 8.56 31.82 -9.50
CA TRP A 193 8.93 33.21 -9.30
C TRP A 193 10.44 33.36 -9.06
N VAL A 194 11.03 32.51 -8.20
CA VAL A 194 12.48 32.52 -7.95
C VAL A 194 13.23 32.25 -9.25
N SER A 195 12.88 31.16 -9.94
CA SER A 195 13.50 30.77 -11.21
C SER A 195 13.43 31.89 -12.27
N ASN A 196 12.26 32.50 -12.45
CA ASN A 196 12.07 33.58 -13.42
C ASN A 196 12.80 34.86 -13.03
N THR A 197 12.85 35.19 -11.73
CA THR A 197 13.54 36.38 -11.24
C THR A 197 15.05 36.23 -11.41
N MET A 198 15.59 35.05 -11.07
CA MET A 198 17.00 34.70 -11.26
C MET A 198 17.42 34.62 -12.73
N ALA A 199 16.52 34.21 -13.63
CA ALA A 199 16.78 34.12 -15.08
C ALA A 199 16.79 35.48 -15.82
N GLY A 200 16.69 36.60 -15.12
CA GLY A 200 16.76 37.95 -15.71
C GLY A 200 15.53 38.84 -15.46
N GLY A 201 14.54 38.38 -14.70
CA GLY A 201 13.43 39.23 -14.24
C GLY A 201 13.90 40.48 -13.47
N TYR A 202 15.11 40.44 -12.89
CA TYR A 202 15.71 41.56 -12.17
C TYR A 202 16.24 42.70 -13.04
N VAL A 203 16.40 42.51 -14.36
CA VAL A 203 16.89 43.54 -15.31
C VAL A 203 15.98 44.79 -15.33
N ALA A 204 14.71 44.64 -14.93
CA ALA A 204 13.78 45.75 -14.77
C ALA A 204 14.09 46.67 -13.56
N TYR A 205 14.72 46.15 -12.50
CA TYR A 205 15.02 46.89 -11.27
C TYR A 205 16.39 47.56 -11.29
N THR A 206 17.30 47.08 -12.13
CA THR A 206 18.66 47.62 -12.32
C THR A 206 18.75 48.63 -13.46
N GLY A 207 17.60 49.05 -14.02
CA GLY A 207 17.59 49.99 -15.15
C GLY A 207 18.16 49.40 -16.45
N GLY A 208 18.10 48.09 -16.64
CA GLY A 208 18.57 47.41 -17.85
C GLY A 208 19.94 46.73 -17.72
N GLU A 209 20.58 46.76 -16.54
CA GLU A 209 21.87 46.09 -16.33
C GLU A 209 21.68 44.61 -15.99
N THR A 210 22.41 43.74 -16.69
CA THR A 210 22.49 42.31 -16.37
C THR A 210 23.43 42.10 -15.19
N LEU A 211 22.92 41.48 -14.13
CA LEU A 211 23.72 41.07 -12.97
C LEU A 211 24.17 39.62 -13.13
N ASP A 212 25.28 39.26 -12.50
CA ASP A 212 25.59 37.85 -12.28
C ASP A 212 24.66 37.24 -11.20
N ALA A 213 24.65 35.92 -11.09
CA ALA A 213 23.73 35.20 -10.20
C ALA A 213 23.94 35.56 -8.72
N SER A 214 25.19 35.81 -8.31
CA SER A 214 25.54 36.17 -6.93
C SER A 214 25.00 37.55 -6.57
N ASN A 215 25.24 38.54 -7.43
CA ASN A 215 24.71 39.89 -7.21
C ASN A 215 23.18 39.94 -7.31
N ALA A 216 22.58 39.16 -8.22
CA ALA A 216 21.13 39.04 -8.31
C ALA A 216 20.52 38.45 -7.03
N SER A 217 21.09 37.35 -6.52
CA SER A 217 20.59 36.68 -5.32
C SER A 217 20.68 37.58 -4.07
N THR A 218 21.80 38.29 -3.91
CA THR A 218 21.98 39.26 -2.82
C THR A 218 20.95 40.39 -2.92
N LEU A 219 20.73 40.96 -4.10
CA LEU A 219 19.76 42.05 -4.27
C LEU A 219 18.30 41.62 -4.03
N ILE A 220 17.95 40.37 -4.37
CA ILE A 220 16.66 39.78 -4.02
C ILE A 220 16.52 39.73 -2.49
N GLY A 221 17.52 39.18 -1.79
CA GLY A 221 17.50 39.12 -0.33
C GLY A 221 17.44 40.50 0.33
N MET A 222 18.20 41.49 -0.18
CA MET A 222 18.13 42.88 0.28
C MET A 222 16.73 43.46 0.13
N ASN A 223 16.07 43.19 -1.01
CA ASN A 223 14.72 43.67 -1.25
C ASN A 223 13.72 43.04 -0.27
N TRP A 224 13.78 41.72 -0.05
CA TRP A 224 12.93 41.05 0.94
C TRP A 224 13.15 41.57 2.35
N TYR A 225 14.40 41.75 2.76
CA TYR A 225 14.71 42.34 4.06
C TYR A 225 14.13 43.74 4.21
N ASN A 226 14.29 44.60 3.20
CA ASN A 226 13.75 45.97 3.24
C ASN A 226 12.22 46.00 3.32
N GLN A 227 11.54 45.05 2.67
CA GLN A 227 10.10 44.89 2.79
C GLN A 227 9.69 44.47 4.20
N PHE A 228 10.38 43.49 4.78
CA PHE A 228 10.18 43.10 6.18
C PHE A 228 10.37 44.29 7.13
N ASP A 229 11.48 45.00 6.99
CA ASP A 229 11.86 46.11 7.87
C ASP A 229 10.83 47.25 7.81
N SER A 230 10.28 47.51 6.61
CA SER A 230 9.18 48.45 6.39
C SER A 230 7.88 47.98 7.04
N TYR A 231 7.52 46.70 6.88
CA TYR A 231 6.36 46.10 7.52
C TYR A 231 6.46 46.15 9.05
N PHE A 232 7.62 45.77 9.59
CA PHE A 232 7.89 45.78 11.03
C PHE A 232 7.66 47.16 11.64
N ALA A 233 8.14 48.21 10.95
CA ALA A 233 7.90 49.59 11.36
C ALA A 233 6.42 49.98 11.28
N ALA A 234 5.75 49.66 10.17
CA ALA A 234 4.35 50.01 9.91
C ALA A 234 3.38 49.33 10.88
N ALA A 235 3.63 48.06 11.20
CA ALA A 235 2.85 47.28 12.16
C ALA A 235 3.21 47.59 13.63
N ASN A 236 4.17 48.48 13.88
CA ASN A 236 4.67 48.83 15.22
C ASN A 236 5.09 47.58 16.03
N ILE A 237 5.78 46.62 15.38
CA ILE A 237 6.13 45.34 16.02
C ILE A 237 7.08 45.56 17.20
N SER A 238 7.95 46.57 17.14
CA SER A 238 8.82 46.95 18.25
C SER A 238 8.07 47.49 19.48
N GLY A 239 6.84 47.98 19.30
CA GLY A 239 6.13 48.77 20.31
C GLY A 239 6.75 50.13 20.61
N MET A 240 7.82 50.53 19.92
CA MET A 240 8.61 51.73 20.20
C MET A 240 8.19 52.96 19.40
N ASN A 241 7.26 52.82 18.45
CA ASN A 241 6.80 53.95 17.65
C ASN A 241 6.26 55.07 18.54
N ASN A 242 6.76 56.30 18.34
CA ASN A 242 6.36 57.50 19.08
C ASN A 242 6.68 57.47 20.60
N MET A 243 7.49 56.52 21.08
CA MET A 243 8.00 56.57 22.46
C MET A 243 9.03 57.71 22.61
N THR A 244 9.09 58.31 23.80
CA THR A 244 10.08 59.35 24.10
C THR A 244 11.51 58.85 23.84
N GLY A 245 12.23 59.50 22.92
CA GLY A 245 13.59 59.11 22.53
C GLY A 245 13.67 58.24 21.27
N TYR A 246 12.54 57.83 20.70
CA TYR A 246 12.45 57.05 19.47
C TYR A 246 11.76 57.84 18.34
N PRO A 247 12.08 57.57 17.06
CA PRO A 247 11.40 58.19 15.94
C PRO A 247 9.91 57.76 15.83
N PRO A 248 9.10 58.45 15.02
CA PRO A 248 7.69 58.11 14.81
C PRO A 248 7.46 56.67 14.31
N THR A 249 8.43 56.13 13.57
CA THR A 249 8.46 54.75 13.08
C THR A 249 9.83 54.16 13.35
N VAL A 250 9.88 53.02 14.04
CA VAL A 250 11.10 52.27 14.36
C VAL A 250 11.08 50.96 13.60
N ASN A 251 12.02 50.79 12.67
CA ASN A 251 12.18 49.55 11.92
C ASN A 251 12.96 48.50 12.72
N TYR A 252 13.06 47.28 12.19
CA TYR A 252 13.74 46.19 12.90
C TYR A 252 15.22 46.51 13.12
N THR A 253 15.89 47.01 12.08
CA THR A 253 17.31 47.40 12.16
C THR A 253 17.58 48.39 13.29
N GLN A 254 16.77 49.45 13.39
CA GLN A 254 16.85 50.47 14.43
C GLN A 254 16.50 49.90 15.81
N SER A 255 15.53 48.98 15.88
CA SER A 255 15.11 48.37 17.14
C SER A 255 16.23 47.56 17.79
N ILE A 256 17.03 46.85 16.99
CA ILE A 256 18.21 46.09 17.45
C ILE A 256 19.37 47.04 17.79
N GLN A 257 19.64 48.04 16.93
CA GLN A 257 20.70 49.02 17.19
C GLN A 257 20.45 49.86 18.46
N GLY A 258 19.18 50.12 18.80
CA GLY A 258 18.76 50.85 20.01
C GLY A 258 19.08 50.14 21.32
N LEU A 259 19.44 48.85 21.28
CA LEU A 259 19.87 48.05 22.44
C LEU A 259 21.36 48.25 22.81
N GLY A 260 22.06 49.15 22.11
CA GLY A 260 23.23 49.86 22.65
C GLY A 260 24.60 49.17 22.59
N ALA A 261 24.77 48.04 21.89
CA ALA A 261 26.10 47.42 21.74
C ALA A 261 26.31 46.54 20.48
N VAL A 262 25.36 46.48 19.56
CA VAL A 262 25.42 45.56 18.40
C VAL A 262 25.52 46.37 17.10
N ASP A 263 26.59 46.14 16.34
CA ASP A 263 26.67 46.62 14.95
C ASP A 263 25.82 45.67 14.09
N PHE A 264 24.71 46.18 13.57
CA PHE A 264 23.78 45.42 12.73
C PHE A 264 23.45 46.25 11.49
N ALA A 265 23.92 45.81 10.33
CA ALA A 265 23.83 46.58 9.09
C ALA A 265 22.51 46.36 8.32
N GLY A 266 21.56 45.61 8.89
CA GLY A 266 20.25 45.36 8.28
C GLY A 266 20.39 44.74 6.89
N SER A 267 19.78 45.34 5.87
CA SER A 267 19.85 44.84 4.49
C SER A 267 21.27 44.78 3.94
N ALA A 268 22.21 45.58 4.45
CA ALA A 268 23.61 45.52 3.99
C ALA A 268 24.35 44.28 4.49
N SER A 269 23.77 43.52 5.42
CA SER A 269 24.28 42.24 5.89
C SER A 269 23.90 41.05 4.99
N ILE A 270 23.05 41.26 3.98
CA ILE A 270 22.62 40.19 3.08
C ILE A 270 23.79 39.73 2.20
N THR A 271 24.00 38.42 2.12
CA THR A 271 25.08 37.80 1.34
C THR A 271 24.54 37.10 0.09
N ASP A 272 25.41 36.36 -0.60
CA ASP A 272 25.01 35.52 -1.73
C ASP A 272 24.05 34.41 -1.25
N LEU A 273 22.89 34.31 -1.92
CA LEU A 273 21.84 33.32 -1.67
C LEU A 273 21.73 32.28 -2.81
N THR A 274 22.66 32.26 -3.77
CA THR A 274 22.62 31.34 -4.93
C THR A 274 22.54 29.88 -4.52
N TYR A 275 23.30 29.46 -3.51
CA TYR A 275 23.22 28.09 -3.00
C TYR A 275 21.81 27.76 -2.48
N ALA A 276 21.18 28.68 -1.73
CA ALA A 276 19.80 28.52 -1.26
C ALA A 276 18.83 28.31 -2.43
N PHE A 277 19.01 29.07 -3.51
CA PHE A 277 18.10 29.06 -4.65
C PHE A 277 18.30 27.86 -5.57
N ASP A 278 19.54 27.43 -5.80
CA ASP A 278 19.86 26.53 -6.91
C ASP A 278 20.42 25.17 -6.47
N SER A 279 20.80 24.98 -5.20
CA SER A 279 21.60 23.81 -4.81
C SER A 279 21.41 23.34 -3.36
N ALA A 280 20.49 23.93 -2.60
CA ALA A 280 20.26 23.53 -1.23
C ALA A 280 19.80 22.07 -1.15
N MET A 281 20.37 21.32 -0.21
CA MET A 281 20.06 19.90 -0.03
C MET A 281 19.88 19.60 1.45
N MET A 282 18.92 18.71 1.75
CA MET A 282 18.81 18.12 3.07
C MET A 282 20.04 17.26 3.36
N PRO A 283 20.42 17.09 4.65
CA PRO A 283 21.49 16.16 5.03
C PRO A 283 21.27 14.72 4.52
N THR A 284 20.01 14.35 4.28
CA THR A 284 19.57 13.05 3.74
C THR A 284 19.64 12.95 2.21
N GLY A 285 19.94 14.05 1.51
CA GLY A 285 20.20 14.09 0.07
C GLY A 285 19.05 14.60 -0.80
N GLU A 286 17.90 14.93 -0.22
CA GLU A 286 16.79 15.53 -0.96
C GLU A 286 17.10 16.97 -1.37
N ASP A 287 16.77 17.31 -2.62
CA ASP A 287 16.86 18.67 -3.14
C ASP A 287 15.80 19.56 -2.48
N VAL A 288 16.26 20.61 -1.81
CA VAL A 288 15.44 21.65 -1.17
C VAL A 288 15.84 23.04 -1.65
N SER A 289 16.38 23.13 -2.87
CA SER A 289 16.62 24.39 -3.57
C SER A 289 15.31 25.19 -3.70
N LEU A 290 15.40 26.50 -3.52
CA LEU A 290 14.22 27.39 -3.50
C LEU A 290 13.68 27.72 -4.89
N SER A 291 14.40 27.33 -5.95
CA SER A 291 13.89 27.22 -7.32
C SER A 291 13.05 25.96 -7.54
N GLY A 292 13.04 25.02 -6.58
CA GLY A 292 12.19 23.84 -6.54
C GLY A 292 11.01 23.99 -5.57
N MET A 293 9.85 23.45 -5.98
CA MET A 293 8.61 23.48 -5.18
C MET A 293 8.78 22.85 -3.79
N VAL A 294 9.49 21.73 -3.69
CA VAL A 294 9.73 21.03 -2.42
C VAL A 294 10.55 21.90 -1.48
N GLY A 295 11.61 22.55 -1.98
CA GLY A 295 12.45 23.45 -1.19
C GLY A 295 11.67 24.62 -0.61
N VAL A 296 10.80 25.25 -1.41
CA VAL A 296 9.89 26.30 -0.93
C VAL A 296 9.01 25.81 0.21
N MET A 297 8.35 24.67 0.05
CA MET A 297 7.43 24.15 1.07
C MET A 297 8.16 23.74 2.36
N VAL A 298 9.33 23.09 2.23
CA VAL A 298 10.17 22.73 3.38
C VAL A 298 10.64 23.98 4.13
N LEU A 299 11.11 25.00 3.41
CA LEU A 299 11.48 26.28 4.03
C LEU A 299 10.29 26.95 4.71
N ALA A 300 9.14 27.04 4.03
CA ALA A 300 7.96 27.71 4.55
C ALA A 300 7.42 27.03 5.82
N GLY A 301 7.32 25.70 5.80
CA GLY A 301 6.96 24.92 6.99
C GLY A 301 7.95 25.13 8.13
N HIS A 302 9.25 25.17 7.82
CA HIS A 302 10.29 25.39 8.82
C HIS A 302 10.27 26.81 9.41
N CYS A 303 10.02 27.85 8.60
CA CYS A 303 9.86 29.23 9.07
C CYS A 303 8.61 29.39 9.94
N ASN A 304 7.52 28.68 9.62
CA ASN A 304 6.28 28.70 10.41
C ASN A 304 6.44 27.96 11.76
N ALA A 305 7.04 26.76 11.75
CA ALA A 305 7.26 25.97 12.97
C ALA A 305 8.32 26.59 13.89
N PHE A 306 9.35 27.21 13.30
CA PHE A 306 10.45 27.84 14.02
C PHE A 306 10.64 29.28 13.52
N PRO A 307 9.98 30.27 14.15
CA PRO A 307 10.20 31.68 13.85
C PRO A 307 11.69 32.05 13.92
N THR A 308 12.11 33.08 13.18
CA THR A 308 13.49 33.57 13.24
C THR A 308 13.83 34.00 14.67
N ALA A 309 14.82 33.31 15.25
CA ALA A 309 15.32 33.55 16.59
C ALA A 309 16.13 34.86 16.68
N THR A 310 16.06 35.51 17.83
CA THR A 310 16.90 36.65 18.21
C THR A 310 18.34 36.22 18.48
N TYR A 311 19.26 37.18 18.52
CA TYR A 311 20.66 36.93 18.83
C TYR A 311 20.83 36.15 20.16
N ASP A 312 20.14 36.57 21.22
CA ASP A 312 20.25 35.94 22.54
C ASP A 312 19.75 34.50 22.53
N GLU A 313 18.67 34.20 21.80
CA GLU A 313 18.15 32.84 21.63
C GLU A 313 19.14 31.95 20.87
N VAL A 314 19.73 32.45 19.79
CA VAL A 314 20.76 31.72 19.03
C VAL A 314 21.98 31.45 19.91
N MET A 315 22.44 32.44 20.67
CA MET A 315 23.60 32.28 21.55
C MET A 315 23.33 31.35 22.73
N ALA A 316 22.11 31.34 23.26
CA ALA A 316 21.70 30.40 24.29
C ALA A 316 21.73 28.95 23.78
N ASP A 317 21.40 28.73 22.50
CA ASP A 317 21.37 27.40 21.89
C ASP A 317 22.72 26.93 21.32
N ALA A 318 23.74 27.79 21.29
CA ALA A 318 25.08 27.43 20.83
C ALA A 318 25.66 26.24 21.61
N GLY A 319 25.36 26.13 22.91
CA GLY A 319 25.77 24.99 23.74
C GLY A 319 25.14 23.65 23.36
N ASN A 320 24.02 23.66 22.62
CA ASN A 320 23.34 22.48 22.10
C ASN A 320 23.68 22.21 20.63
N GLY A 321 24.67 22.91 20.07
CA GLY A 321 25.02 22.79 18.66
C GLY A 321 23.93 23.32 17.71
N PHE A 322 23.14 24.30 18.17
CA PHE A 322 22.05 24.92 17.40
C PHE A 322 20.90 23.96 17.04
N ALA A 323 20.67 22.94 17.85
CA ALA A 323 19.65 21.92 17.62
C ALA A 323 18.21 22.37 17.89
N ASN A 324 18.00 23.51 18.57
CA ASN A 324 16.67 23.97 19.00
C ASN A 324 16.24 25.30 18.37
N VAL A 325 17.13 26.00 17.66
CA VAL A 325 16.80 27.25 16.96
C VAL A 325 16.77 27.07 15.45
N GLY A 326 15.63 27.42 14.83
CA GLY A 326 15.44 27.23 13.39
C GLY A 326 16.33 28.09 12.51
N THR A 327 16.73 29.28 12.98
CA THR A 327 17.59 30.22 12.23
C THR A 327 18.89 29.57 11.75
N MET A 328 19.62 28.91 12.66
CA MET A 328 20.92 28.32 12.34
C MET A 328 20.76 26.99 11.57
N GLN A 329 19.69 26.25 11.83
CA GLN A 329 19.35 25.05 11.06
C GLN A 329 19.10 25.42 9.59
N ARG A 330 18.26 26.42 9.33
CA ARG A 330 18.00 26.91 7.97
C ARG A 330 19.26 27.49 7.34
N ALA A 331 20.03 28.30 8.06
CA ALA A 331 21.28 28.85 7.55
C ALA A 331 22.31 27.79 7.17
N SER A 332 22.29 26.63 7.84
CA SER A 332 23.10 25.47 7.47
C SER A 332 22.56 24.74 6.25
N ILE A 333 21.25 24.49 6.15
CA ILE A 333 20.62 23.72 5.06
C ILE A 333 20.63 24.50 3.74
N TRP A 334 20.28 25.78 3.79
CA TRP A 334 20.23 26.67 2.63
C TRP A 334 21.51 27.50 2.46
N GLY A 335 22.55 27.21 3.24
CA GLY A 335 23.91 27.72 3.03
C GLY A 335 24.06 29.23 3.09
N PHE A 336 23.22 29.93 3.86
CA PHE A 336 23.29 31.38 4.05
C PHE A 336 23.90 31.79 5.40
N THR A 337 24.63 30.89 6.06
CA THR A 337 25.44 31.24 7.25
C THR A 337 26.50 32.26 6.86
N VAL A 338 26.52 33.41 7.55
CA VAL A 338 27.52 34.45 7.33
C VAL A 338 28.68 34.24 8.29
N MET A 339 29.91 34.32 7.77
CA MET A 339 31.12 34.13 8.56
C MET A 339 31.80 35.47 8.84
N ALA A 340 31.98 35.82 10.12
CA ALA A 340 32.76 36.98 10.53
C ALA A 340 34.27 36.76 10.28
N ASN A 341 34.71 35.50 10.36
CA ASN A 341 36.03 35.03 9.96
C ASN A 341 35.99 33.51 9.69
N GLU A 342 37.13 32.89 9.41
CA GLU A 342 37.22 31.46 9.05
C GLU A 342 36.57 30.48 10.04
N THR A 343 36.39 30.84 11.31
CA THR A 343 35.87 29.93 12.35
C THR A 343 34.71 30.49 13.16
N LEU A 344 34.36 31.77 13.00
CA LEU A 344 33.32 32.42 13.78
C LEU A 344 32.18 32.93 12.87
N PRO A 345 30.93 32.47 13.07
CA PRO A 345 29.79 33.02 12.36
C PRO A 345 29.47 34.45 12.81
N ASP A 346 29.07 35.29 11.87
CA ASP A 346 28.37 36.53 12.16
C ASP A 346 26.88 36.21 12.36
N ILE A 347 26.49 36.08 13.62
CA ILE A 347 25.12 35.70 14.00
C ILE A 347 24.11 36.75 13.57
N ASN A 348 24.44 38.04 13.66
CA ASN A 348 23.48 39.09 13.28
C ASN A 348 23.28 39.12 11.77
N ALA A 349 24.35 39.01 10.99
CA ALA A 349 24.22 38.93 9.53
C ALA A 349 23.51 37.64 9.08
N THR A 350 23.73 36.52 9.79
CA THR A 350 22.99 35.27 9.54
C THR A 350 21.50 35.42 9.84
N ILE A 351 21.14 36.10 10.94
CA ILE A 351 19.74 36.44 11.25
C ILE A 351 19.15 37.33 10.14
N ALA A 352 19.89 38.29 9.59
CA ALA A 352 19.40 39.11 8.48
C ALA A 352 19.08 38.27 7.23
N ASN A 353 19.96 37.34 6.85
CA ASN A 353 19.69 36.40 5.76
C ASN A 353 18.44 35.55 6.04
N ASP A 354 18.30 35.03 7.26
CA ASP A 354 17.15 34.21 7.65
C ASP A 354 15.83 34.99 7.60
N ILE A 355 15.81 36.22 8.12
CA ILE A 355 14.66 37.13 8.00
C ILE A 355 14.30 37.35 6.54
N ALA A 356 15.28 37.65 5.69
CA ALA A 356 15.05 37.91 4.27
C ALA A 356 14.44 36.69 3.57
N VAL A 357 14.99 35.49 3.81
CA VAL A 357 14.55 34.25 3.17
C VAL A 357 13.18 33.80 3.70
N CYS A 358 12.93 33.85 5.01
CA CYS A 358 11.61 33.54 5.58
C CYS A 358 10.55 34.56 5.16
N TRP A 359 10.85 35.86 5.22
CA TRP A 359 9.90 36.88 4.78
C TRP A 359 9.62 36.80 3.28
N GLY A 360 10.66 36.62 2.48
CA GLY A 360 10.57 36.53 1.03
C GLY A 360 9.82 35.28 0.59
N ILE A 361 10.43 34.11 0.76
CA ILE A 361 9.90 32.86 0.22
C ILE A 361 8.69 32.36 0.99
N ALA A 362 8.79 32.22 2.32
CA ALA A 362 7.67 31.72 3.10
C ALA A 362 6.51 32.72 3.09
N GLY A 363 6.82 34.03 3.08
CA GLY A 363 5.82 35.07 2.94
C GLY A 363 5.09 35.04 1.59
N MET A 364 5.82 34.85 0.48
CA MET A 364 5.21 34.67 -0.85
C MET A 364 4.35 33.41 -0.91
N PHE A 365 4.88 32.27 -0.45
CA PHE A 365 4.16 31.01 -0.38
C PHE A 365 2.83 31.16 0.35
N ALA A 366 2.85 31.67 1.58
CA ALA A 366 1.66 31.74 2.42
C ALA A 366 0.72 32.90 2.05
N ASN A 367 1.24 34.12 1.97
CA ASN A 367 0.41 35.34 1.93
C ASN A 367 0.09 35.81 0.51
N VAL A 368 0.87 35.41 -0.49
CA VAL A 368 0.64 35.84 -1.89
C VAL A 368 -0.03 34.73 -2.69
N PHE A 369 0.39 33.48 -2.49
CA PHE A 369 -0.08 32.35 -3.28
C PHE A 369 -0.97 31.36 -2.51
N GLY A 370 -1.27 31.63 -1.24
CA GLY A 370 -2.28 30.91 -0.46
C GLY A 370 -1.83 29.54 0.06
N GLY A 371 -0.53 29.31 0.19
CA GLY A 371 0.03 28.06 0.70
C GLY A 371 -0.29 27.87 2.18
N GLY A 372 -0.77 26.68 2.56
CA GLY A 372 -1.11 26.35 3.94
C GLY A 372 -2.35 27.05 4.49
N ASP A 373 -3.13 27.71 3.62
CA ASP A 373 -4.50 28.13 3.96
C ASP A 373 -5.40 26.90 3.86
N ASP A 374 -5.82 26.33 4.99
CA ASP A 374 -6.64 25.11 5.05
C ASP A 374 -8.13 25.38 4.83
N ASP A 375 -8.58 26.63 4.96
CA ASP A 375 -10.00 27.01 4.85
C ASP A 375 -10.32 27.73 3.52
N TRP A 376 -9.37 27.70 2.58
CA TRP A 376 -9.43 28.41 1.30
C TRP A 376 -10.70 28.14 0.49
N PHE A 377 -11.27 26.93 0.61
CA PHE A 377 -12.47 26.50 -0.10
C PHE A 377 -13.77 27.00 0.55
N MET A 378 -13.69 27.54 1.78
CA MET A 378 -14.81 28.12 2.53
C MET A 378 -14.83 29.65 2.48
N ASP A 379 -13.83 30.28 1.85
CA ASP A 379 -13.70 31.74 1.84
C ASP A 379 -14.84 32.42 1.07
N GLN A 380 -15.63 33.21 1.79
CA GLN A 380 -16.70 34.05 1.23
C GLN A 380 -16.28 35.53 1.08
N SER A 381 -15.10 35.89 1.59
CA SER A 381 -14.58 37.26 1.51
C SER A 381 -13.93 37.58 0.16
N GLY A 382 -13.53 36.54 -0.59
CA GLY A 382 -12.83 36.67 -1.87
C GLY A 382 -11.37 37.13 -1.69
N THR A 383 -10.79 36.86 -0.52
CA THR A 383 -9.41 37.23 -0.18
C THR A 383 -8.46 36.05 -0.24
N ALA A 384 -8.97 34.82 -0.11
CA ALA A 384 -8.20 33.60 -0.30
C ALA A 384 -7.90 33.34 -1.78
N VAL A 385 -6.83 32.60 -2.03
CA VAL A 385 -6.53 32.06 -3.36
C VAL A 385 -7.51 30.91 -3.63
N ASP A 386 -8.34 31.09 -4.66
CA ASP A 386 -9.47 30.20 -4.96
C ASP A 386 -9.08 28.90 -5.70
N ALA A 387 -10.05 27.99 -5.88
CA ALA A 387 -9.83 26.69 -6.54
C ALA A 387 -9.29 26.85 -7.96
N SER A 388 -9.86 27.78 -8.71
CA SER A 388 -9.43 28.08 -10.09
C SER A 388 -7.96 28.47 -10.13
N THR A 389 -7.53 29.38 -9.24
CA THR A 389 -6.15 29.85 -9.20
C THR A 389 -5.20 28.76 -8.75
N ARG A 390 -5.58 27.93 -7.77
CA ARG A 390 -4.78 26.79 -7.31
C ARG A 390 -4.57 25.75 -8.43
N ILE A 391 -5.62 25.41 -9.16
CA ILE A 391 -5.55 24.51 -10.32
C ILE A 391 -4.70 25.11 -11.44
N ARG A 392 -4.85 26.41 -11.74
CA ARG A 392 -4.00 27.10 -12.72
C ARG A 392 -2.54 27.05 -12.32
N ASN A 393 -2.21 27.39 -11.07
CA ASN A 393 -0.83 27.41 -10.59
C ASN A 393 -0.21 26.02 -10.66
N TYR A 394 -0.96 24.97 -10.29
CA TYR A 394 -0.43 23.62 -10.25
C TYR A 394 -0.40 22.92 -11.62
N LEU A 395 -1.51 22.95 -12.36
CA LEU A 395 -1.69 22.20 -13.62
C LEU A 395 -1.52 23.05 -14.88
N GLY A 396 -1.53 24.38 -14.76
CA GLY A 396 -1.56 25.28 -15.93
C GLY A 396 -2.90 25.28 -16.66
N VAL A 397 -3.98 24.86 -15.98
CA VAL A 397 -5.33 24.75 -16.57
C VAL A 397 -6.22 25.89 -16.09
N ASP A 398 -6.87 26.56 -17.02
CA ASP A 398 -7.84 27.61 -16.74
C ASP A 398 -9.23 27.01 -16.53
N LEU A 399 -9.81 27.18 -15.34
CA LEU A 399 -11.18 26.81 -15.01
C LEU A 399 -11.93 28.01 -14.42
N ASP A 400 -13.24 28.07 -14.60
CA ASP A 400 -14.08 28.93 -13.77
C ASP A 400 -14.07 28.42 -12.32
N ASN A 401 -14.10 29.32 -11.32
CA ASN A 401 -14.01 28.89 -9.93
C ASN A 401 -15.19 27.99 -9.51
N MET A 402 -16.40 28.21 -10.03
CA MET A 402 -17.54 27.33 -9.76
C MET A 402 -17.33 25.93 -10.36
N VAL A 403 -16.74 25.87 -11.57
CA VAL A 403 -16.36 24.61 -12.21
C VAL A 403 -15.28 23.89 -11.40
N ALA A 404 -14.25 24.61 -10.96
CA ALA A 404 -13.18 24.07 -10.12
C ALA A 404 -13.69 23.55 -8.77
N MET A 405 -14.59 24.30 -8.12
CA MET A 405 -15.22 23.88 -6.86
C MET A 405 -16.09 22.63 -7.06
N ASN A 406 -16.86 22.55 -8.14
CA ASN A 406 -17.64 21.35 -8.47
C ASN A 406 -16.75 20.15 -8.80
N LEU A 407 -15.64 20.37 -9.51
CA LEU A 407 -14.64 19.32 -9.79
C LEU A 407 -14.01 18.78 -8.51
N LEU A 408 -13.70 19.63 -7.54
CA LEU A 408 -13.02 19.20 -6.31
C LEU A 408 -13.99 18.62 -5.28
N PHE A 409 -15.16 19.22 -5.09
CA PHE A 409 -16.04 18.92 -3.94
C PHE A 409 -17.46 18.48 -4.32
N GLY A 410 -17.76 18.31 -5.62
CA GLY A 410 -19.10 17.95 -6.08
C GLY A 410 -19.64 16.67 -5.42
N GLY A 411 -20.82 16.76 -4.78
CA GLY A 411 -21.44 15.59 -4.14
C GLY A 411 -20.68 15.05 -2.92
N ASP A 412 -19.84 15.86 -2.27
CA ASP A 412 -19.23 15.47 -1.00
C ASP A 412 -20.27 15.14 0.08
N GLY A 413 -20.00 14.11 0.87
CA GLY A 413 -20.92 13.56 1.86
C GLY A 413 -22.12 12.80 1.27
N THR A 414 -22.22 12.64 -0.05
CA THR A 414 -23.31 11.84 -0.66
C THR A 414 -22.90 10.37 -0.85
N ASP A 415 -23.86 9.50 -1.11
CA ASP A 415 -23.60 8.08 -1.43
C ASP A 415 -22.76 7.89 -2.71
N THR A 416 -22.73 8.91 -3.58
CA THR A 416 -21.99 8.91 -4.85
C THR A 416 -21.14 10.16 -4.96
N PRO A 417 -20.01 10.24 -4.26
CA PRO A 417 -19.13 11.41 -4.32
C PRO A 417 -18.61 11.60 -5.75
N LEU A 418 -18.70 12.82 -6.29
CA LEU A 418 -18.25 13.12 -7.65
C LEU A 418 -16.95 13.91 -7.65
N GLY A 419 -16.74 14.81 -6.69
CA GLY A 419 -15.57 15.66 -6.61
C GLY A 419 -14.30 14.85 -6.36
N LEU A 420 -13.16 15.31 -6.88
CA LEU A 420 -11.86 14.63 -6.67
C LEU A 420 -11.49 14.49 -5.18
N LEU A 421 -11.91 15.44 -4.35
CA LEU A 421 -11.72 15.45 -2.90
C LEU A 421 -12.96 14.98 -2.14
N ALA A 422 -14.04 14.65 -2.84
CA ALA A 422 -15.29 14.23 -2.23
C ALA A 422 -15.20 12.78 -1.73
N THR A 423 -15.79 12.53 -0.58
CA THR A 423 -15.95 11.19 0.01
C THR A 423 -17.38 10.99 0.49
N ASN A 424 -17.83 9.73 0.58
CA ASN A 424 -19.11 9.45 1.23
C ASN A 424 -18.98 9.52 2.76
N GLU A 425 -20.09 9.61 3.49
CA GLU A 425 -20.08 9.72 4.96
C GLU A 425 -19.32 8.57 5.65
N ASN A 426 -19.27 7.40 5.02
CA ASN A 426 -18.62 6.21 5.55
C ASN A 426 -17.11 6.11 5.20
N GLY A 427 -16.56 7.01 4.38
CA GLY A 427 -15.16 6.96 3.93
C GLY A 427 -14.81 5.73 3.07
N THR A 428 -15.81 5.15 2.40
CA THR A 428 -15.71 3.91 1.61
C THR A 428 -15.88 4.12 0.11
N SER A 429 -16.11 5.36 -0.33
CA SER A 429 -16.14 5.75 -1.74
C SER A 429 -15.45 7.10 -1.89
N PHE A 430 -14.60 7.23 -2.91
CA PHE A 430 -13.88 8.46 -3.21
C PHE A 430 -14.23 8.95 -4.61
N GLY A 431 -14.55 10.24 -4.73
CA GLY A 431 -14.93 10.82 -6.02
C GLY A 431 -13.78 10.84 -7.03
N VAL A 432 -12.51 10.82 -6.59
CA VAL A 432 -11.35 10.62 -7.48
C VAL A 432 -11.41 9.29 -8.26
N ALA A 433 -11.89 8.22 -7.63
CA ALA A 433 -12.06 6.92 -8.29
C ALA A 433 -13.30 6.93 -9.21
N ASN A 434 -14.37 7.61 -8.79
CA ASN A 434 -15.56 7.77 -9.63
C ASN A 434 -15.24 8.59 -10.90
N PHE A 435 -14.45 9.65 -10.77
CA PHE A 435 -14.00 10.48 -11.89
C PHE A 435 -13.26 9.66 -12.95
N ILE A 436 -12.27 8.85 -12.56
CA ILE A 436 -11.50 8.05 -13.52
C ILE A 436 -12.29 6.85 -14.08
N GLY A 437 -13.30 6.39 -13.34
CA GLY A 437 -14.19 5.32 -13.77
C GLY A 437 -15.24 5.76 -14.80
N MET A 438 -15.51 7.07 -14.92
CA MET A 438 -16.40 7.61 -15.94
C MET A 438 -15.75 7.60 -17.32
N ASP A 439 -16.55 7.37 -18.35
CA ASP A 439 -16.10 7.66 -19.72
C ASP A 439 -15.89 9.17 -19.90
N ALA A 440 -14.99 9.53 -20.82
CA ALA A 440 -14.59 10.92 -21.03
C ALA A 440 -15.76 11.86 -21.36
N ALA A 441 -16.76 11.39 -22.15
CA ALA A 441 -17.89 12.24 -22.53
C ALA A 441 -18.78 12.53 -21.32
N THR A 442 -19.03 11.52 -20.48
CA THR A 442 -19.77 11.68 -19.23
C THR A 442 -19.03 12.60 -18.26
N ALA A 443 -17.72 12.40 -18.06
CA ALA A 443 -16.94 13.27 -17.17
C ALA A 443 -16.95 14.73 -17.63
N MET A 444 -16.66 14.99 -18.91
CA MET A 444 -16.70 16.35 -19.47
C MET A 444 -18.06 17.02 -19.27
N ALA A 445 -19.17 16.28 -19.46
CA ALA A 445 -20.51 16.80 -19.23
C ALA A 445 -20.80 17.06 -17.74
N THR A 446 -20.44 16.13 -16.85
CA THR A 446 -20.68 16.23 -15.40
C THR A 446 -19.96 17.42 -14.77
N TYR A 447 -18.69 17.64 -15.14
CA TYR A 447 -17.87 18.69 -14.55
C TYR A 447 -17.82 19.97 -15.40
N SER A 448 -18.50 20.01 -16.55
CA SER A 448 -18.46 21.14 -17.50
C SER A 448 -17.05 21.47 -17.99
N LEU A 449 -16.28 20.43 -18.33
CA LEU A 449 -14.91 20.55 -18.83
C LEU A 449 -14.87 20.42 -20.35
N ASP A 450 -13.95 21.15 -20.99
CA ASP A 450 -13.56 20.88 -22.36
C ASP A 450 -12.56 19.69 -22.44
N ALA A 451 -12.27 19.25 -23.67
CA ALA A 451 -11.40 18.10 -23.90
C ALA A 451 -9.95 18.31 -23.44
N THR A 452 -9.44 19.54 -23.49
CA THR A 452 -8.09 19.89 -23.05
C THR A 452 -8.02 19.90 -21.53
N GLN A 453 -8.98 20.54 -20.87
CA GLN A 453 -9.13 20.56 -19.42
C GLN A 453 -9.28 19.13 -18.87
N TYR A 454 -10.19 18.34 -19.43
CA TYR A 454 -10.37 16.94 -19.04
C TYR A 454 -9.09 16.12 -19.23
N GLY A 455 -8.40 16.25 -20.37
CA GLY A 455 -7.16 15.51 -20.63
C GLY A 455 -6.07 15.80 -19.60
N ALA A 456 -5.91 17.06 -19.19
CA ALA A 456 -4.96 17.45 -18.16
C ALA A 456 -5.36 16.89 -16.78
N ILE A 457 -6.63 17.03 -16.38
CA ILE A 457 -7.14 16.55 -15.09
C ILE A 457 -7.09 15.02 -15.00
N ALA A 458 -7.49 14.31 -16.07
CA ALA A 458 -7.43 12.85 -16.12
C ALA A 458 -6.00 12.31 -16.09
N THR A 459 -5.04 13.01 -16.71
CA THR A 459 -3.61 12.68 -16.61
C THR A 459 -3.12 12.85 -15.18
N TRP A 460 -3.47 13.96 -14.55
CA TRP A 460 -3.10 14.27 -13.17
C TRP A 460 -3.64 13.25 -12.16
N VAL A 461 -4.96 13.00 -12.21
CA VAL A 461 -5.64 12.01 -11.34
C VAL A 461 -5.15 10.59 -11.62
N GLY A 462 -5.04 10.23 -12.90
CA GLY A 462 -4.54 8.93 -13.33
C GLY A 462 -3.10 8.68 -12.88
N GLY A 463 -2.25 9.72 -12.86
CA GLY A 463 -0.88 9.62 -12.38
C GLY A 463 -0.80 9.17 -10.91
N TRP A 464 -1.65 9.73 -10.05
CA TRP A 464 -1.75 9.30 -8.65
C TRP A 464 -2.31 7.89 -8.50
N LEU A 465 -3.44 7.58 -9.13
CA LEU A 465 -4.10 6.28 -8.99
C LEU A 465 -3.29 5.12 -9.59
N THR A 466 -2.46 5.40 -10.60
CA THR A 466 -1.59 4.40 -11.25
C THR A 466 -0.14 4.45 -10.76
N SER A 467 0.13 5.14 -9.65
CA SER A 467 1.46 5.22 -9.03
C SER A 467 2.56 5.80 -9.94
N GLN A 468 2.20 6.64 -10.92
CA GLN A 468 3.16 7.42 -11.70
C GLN A 468 3.59 8.71 -10.97
N SER A 469 2.71 9.23 -10.11
CA SER A 469 2.99 10.34 -9.19
C SER A 469 3.43 9.82 -7.82
N SER A 470 4.29 10.57 -7.14
CA SER A 470 4.75 10.24 -5.79
C SER A 470 4.81 11.47 -4.88
N LEU A 471 4.53 11.26 -3.60
CA LEU A 471 4.60 12.26 -2.55
C LEU A 471 6.03 12.39 -2.04
N PRO A 472 6.65 13.59 -2.04
CA PRO A 472 7.96 13.80 -1.42
C PRO A 472 7.86 13.68 0.11
N MET A 473 8.47 12.65 0.68
CA MET A 473 8.31 12.33 2.10
C MET A 473 9.03 13.31 3.04
N VAL A 474 9.99 14.09 2.51
CA VAL A 474 10.65 15.18 3.24
C VAL A 474 9.66 16.21 3.77
N LEU A 475 8.50 16.39 3.11
CA LEU A 475 7.43 17.29 3.55
C LEU A 475 6.74 16.80 4.83
N LEU A 476 6.87 15.52 5.14
CA LEU A 476 6.29 14.86 6.32
C LEU A 476 7.37 14.39 7.30
N GLY A 477 8.61 14.87 7.15
CA GLY A 477 9.75 14.49 8.01
C GLY A 477 10.37 13.12 7.71
N GLY A 478 9.95 12.46 6.62
CA GLY A 478 10.55 11.24 6.10
C GLY A 478 11.60 11.49 5.02
N THR A 479 12.04 10.42 4.35
CA THR A 479 13.00 10.49 3.23
C THR A 479 12.46 9.82 1.97
N GLY A 480 12.96 10.24 0.81
CA GLY A 480 12.54 9.71 -0.49
C GLY A 480 11.12 10.12 -0.91
N THR A 481 10.42 9.23 -1.62
CA THR A 481 9.06 9.49 -2.13
C THR A 481 8.14 8.30 -1.91
N MET A 482 6.83 8.54 -1.91
CA MET A 482 5.81 7.51 -1.73
C MET A 482 4.73 7.58 -2.81
N THR A 483 4.59 6.52 -3.60
CA THR A 483 3.46 6.32 -4.52
C THR A 483 2.26 5.71 -3.80
N ALA A 484 1.09 5.73 -4.44
CA ALA A 484 -0.13 5.11 -3.89
C ALA A 484 0.05 3.58 -3.66
N GLU A 485 0.74 2.89 -4.55
CA GLU A 485 1.05 1.46 -4.37
C GLU A 485 2.02 1.21 -3.22
N GLN A 486 3.07 2.02 -3.08
CA GLN A 486 3.98 1.92 -1.95
C GLN A 486 3.27 2.20 -0.62
N PHE A 487 2.35 3.18 -0.60
CA PHE A 487 1.50 3.44 0.56
C PHE A 487 0.70 2.20 0.95
N VAL A 488 -0.03 1.58 0.01
CA VAL A 488 -0.77 0.33 0.26
C VAL A 488 0.15 -0.76 0.83
N ASN A 489 1.30 -0.97 0.22
CA ASN A 489 2.24 -2.00 0.66
C ASN A 489 2.76 -1.72 2.09
N ALA A 490 3.03 -0.47 2.43
CA ALA A 490 3.47 -0.08 3.76
C ALA A 490 2.33 -0.21 4.80
N SER A 491 1.14 0.28 4.49
CA SER A 491 0.02 0.40 5.43
C SER A 491 -0.82 -0.87 5.60
N PHE A 492 -0.70 -1.84 4.68
CA PHE A 492 -1.49 -3.08 4.76
C PHE A 492 -1.11 -3.95 5.96
N GLY A 493 0.19 -4.05 6.26
CA GLY A 493 0.72 -4.94 7.28
C GLY A 493 1.45 -4.24 8.43
N ALA A 494 1.41 -2.91 8.46
CA ALA A 494 2.05 -2.09 9.47
C ALA A 494 1.23 -0.81 9.73
N GLU A 495 1.79 0.10 10.52
CA GLU A 495 1.21 1.41 10.82
C GLU A 495 1.13 2.26 9.53
N ASP A 496 0.12 3.12 9.42
CA ASP A 496 0.03 4.15 8.37
C ASP A 496 1.31 5.02 8.46
N PRO A 497 2.16 5.01 7.41
CA PRO A 497 3.44 5.71 7.45
C PRO A 497 3.32 7.24 7.39
N LEU A 498 2.11 7.78 7.16
CA LEU A 498 1.84 9.21 7.05
C LEU A 498 1.18 9.76 8.31
N ASN A 499 0.16 9.07 8.83
CA ASN A 499 -0.68 9.58 9.91
C ASN A 499 -0.50 8.84 11.24
N GLY A 500 0.22 7.71 11.25
CA GLY A 500 0.26 6.79 12.37
C GLY A 500 -1.06 6.02 12.53
N GLY A 501 -1.10 5.11 13.49
CA GLY A 501 -2.20 4.16 13.67
C GLY A 501 -2.36 3.16 12.52
N TYR A 502 -3.45 2.41 12.51
CA TYR A 502 -3.68 1.37 11.50
C TYR A 502 -4.89 1.70 10.64
N LEU A 503 -4.81 1.45 9.34
CA LEU A 503 -5.97 1.56 8.47
C LEU A 503 -7.04 0.55 8.90
N ALA A 504 -8.32 0.94 8.81
CA ALA A 504 -9.44 0.05 9.09
C ALA A 504 -9.38 -1.23 8.24
N ASN A 505 -9.00 -1.08 6.97
CA ASN A 505 -8.84 -2.16 6.00
C ASN A 505 -7.38 -2.62 5.87
N SER A 506 -6.71 -2.84 7.00
CA SER A 506 -5.37 -3.44 7.09
C SER A 506 -5.42 -4.77 7.84
N LEU A 507 -4.32 -5.53 7.87
CA LEU A 507 -4.19 -6.73 8.70
C LEU A 507 -4.42 -6.44 10.20
N ASN A 508 -4.11 -5.22 10.66
CA ASN A 508 -4.34 -4.80 12.04
C ASN A 508 -5.77 -4.29 12.32
N MET A 509 -6.63 -4.20 11.30
CA MET A 509 -8.05 -3.89 11.43
C MET A 509 -8.34 -2.62 12.25
N GLY A 510 -7.67 -1.50 11.94
CA GLY A 510 -7.81 -0.27 12.72
C GLY A 510 -7.25 -0.35 14.14
N GLY A 511 -6.39 -1.31 14.43
CA GLY A 511 -5.83 -1.58 15.77
C GLY A 511 -6.65 -2.57 16.59
N ALA A 512 -7.69 -3.18 16.03
CA ALA A 512 -8.47 -4.21 16.71
C ALA A 512 -7.71 -5.55 16.84
N TRP A 513 -6.74 -5.81 15.97
CA TRP A 513 -5.89 -7.00 16.07
C TRP A 513 -5.11 -7.03 17.40
N GLY A 514 -5.04 -8.19 18.04
CA GLY A 514 -4.40 -8.31 19.36
C GLY A 514 -5.32 -8.00 20.54
N THR A 515 -6.50 -7.44 20.28
CA THR A 515 -7.45 -7.02 21.33
C THR A 515 -8.61 -8.01 21.47
N ALA A 516 -9.39 -7.88 22.55
CA ALA A 516 -10.61 -8.66 22.76
C ALA A 516 -11.69 -8.43 21.70
N MET A 517 -11.56 -7.38 20.85
CA MET A 517 -12.46 -7.15 19.71
C MET A 517 -12.33 -8.24 18.65
N ILE A 518 -11.16 -8.88 18.55
CA ILE A 518 -10.89 -10.02 17.67
C ILE A 518 -10.45 -11.20 18.56
N PRO A 519 -11.40 -11.99 19.08
CA PRO A 519 -11.11 -13.05 20.07
C PRO A 519 -10.05 -14.05 19.61
N ALA A 520 -9.98 -14.33 18.30
CA ALA A 520 -8.99 -15.23 17.72
C ALA A 520 -7.54 -14.72 17.81
N SER A 521 -7.35 -13.42 18.08
CA SER A 521 -6.04 -12.76 18.16
C SER A 521 -5.77 -12.14 19.53
N GLU A 522 -6.65 -12.32 20.52
CA GLU A 522 -6.53 -11.63 21.81
C GLU A 522 -5.18 -11.93 22.49
N GLY A 523 -4.45 -10.87 22.85
CA GLY A 523 -3.11 -10.96 23.45
C GLY A 523 -1.96 -11.12 22.45
N ALA A 524 -2.25 -11.22 21.15
CA ALA A 524 -1.23 -11.16 20.11
C ALA A 524 -0.66 -9.73 19.98
N PRO A 525 0.62 -9.58 19.64
CA PRO A 525 1.15 -8.27 19.26
C PRO A 525 0.51 -7.80 17.94
N ALA A 526 0.55 -6.49 17.71
CA ALA A 526 0.20 -5.93 16.41
C ALA A 526 1.06 -6.54 15.29
N ILE A 527 0.44 -6.77 14.15
CA ILE A 527 1.12 -7.24 12.94
C ILE A 527 2.06 -6.13 12.48
N SER A 528 3.31 -6.51 12.20
CA SER A 528 4.34 -5.61 11.71
C SER A 528 5.19 -6.39 10.70
N ILE A 529 4.86 -6.22 9.43
CA ILE A 529 5.58 -6.81 8.29
C ILE A 529 6.10 -5.71 7.37
N THR A 530 7.15 -6.00 6.61
CA THR A 530 7.73 -5.01 5.69
C THR A 530 6.84 -4.76 4.48
N ALA A 531 7.02 -3.62 3.80
CA ALA A 531 6.28 -3.30 2.59
C ALA A 531 6.47 -4.36 1.49
N GLU A 532 7.65 -4.96 1.37
CA GLU A 532 7.93 -6.06 0.42
C GLU A 532 7.17 -7.34 0.79
N GLN A 533 7.04 -7.64 2.08
CA GLN A 533 6.25 -8.78 2.55
C GLN A 533 4.76 -8.57 2.26
N SER A 534 4.23 -7.39 2.56
CA SER A 534 2.86 -7.00 2.20
C SER A 534 2.63 -7.10 0.69
N ALA A 535 3.56 -6.57 -0.11
CA ALA A 535 3.47 -6.62 -1.57
C ALA A 535 3.44 -8.07 -2.09
N ASN A 536 4.25 -8.96 -1.52
CA ASN A 536 4.24 -10.37 -1.90
C ASN A 536 2.96 -11.09 -1.45
N ILE A 537 2.40 -10.75 -0.29
CA ILE A 537 1.11 -11.28 0.19
C ILE A 537 -0.04 -10.81 -0.71
N LEU A 538 -0.04 -9.54 -1.12
CA LEU A 538 -1.10 -8.98 -1.95
C LEU A 538 -0.97 -9.43 -3.41
N TYR A 539 0.22 -9.23 -4.00
CA TYR A 539 0.44 -9.27 -5.45
C TYR A 539 1.41 -10.37 -5.91
N GLY A 540 1.94 -11.19 -5.00
CA GLY A 540 2.86 -12.27 -5.35
C GLY A 540 2.21 -13.38 -6.21
N PRO A 541 2.96 -14.41 -6.62
CA PRO A 541 2.46 -15.50 -7.46
C PRO A 541 1.24 -16.25 -6.89
N LEU A 542 1.08 -16.23 -5.56
CA LEU A 542 -0.06 -16.74 -4.79
C LEU A 542 -0.70 -15.62 -3.95
N GLY A 543 -0.62 -14.39 -4.44
CA GLY A 543 -1.08 -13.21 -3.71
C GLY A 543 -2.60 -13.09 -3.68
N LEU A 544 -3.10 -12.49 -2.61
CA LEU A 544 -4.53 -12.36 -2.29
C LEU A 544 -5.33 -11.62 -3.36
N THR A 545 -4.72 -10.72 -4.14
CA THR A 545 -5.43 -9.98 -5.20
C THR A 545 -5.43 -10.72 -6.54
N THR A 546 -4.81 -11.90 -6.62
CA THR A 546 -4.66 -12.66 -7.87
C THR A 546 -5.66 -13.80 -7.95
N ALA A 547 -6.04 -14.20 -9.16
CA ALA A 547 -6.93 -15.36 -9.40
C ALA A 547 -6.36 -16.71 -8.90
N ARG A 548 -5.09 -16.76 -8.47
CA ARG A 548 -4.42 -17.98 -7.96
C ARG A 548 -4.28 -18.00 -6.43
N GLY A 549 -4.48 -16.87 -5.75
CA GLY A 549 -4.12 -16.68 -4.34
C GLY A 549 -5.28 -16.28 -3.43
N ALA A 550 -6.53 -16.44 -3.89
CA ALA A 550 -7.71 -16.35 -3.06
C ALA A 550 -8.25 -17.76 -2.79
#